data_AF-A0A4Q4CGB2-F1
#
_entry.id   AF-A0A4Q4CGB2-F1
#
_cell.length_a   1.000
_cell.length_b   1.000
_cell.length_c   1.000
_cell.angle_alpha   90.00
_cell.angle_beta   90.00
_cell.angle_gamma   90.00
#
_symmetry.space_group_name_H-M   'P 1'
#
loop_
_entity.id
_entity.type
_entity.pdbx_description
1 polymer ?
#
loop_
_entity_poly.entity_id
_entity_poly.type
_entity_poly.pdbx_seq_one_letter_code
_entity_poly.pdbx_strand_id
1 'polypeptide(L)'
;MTRTHKALTFIAASATLASVAFAQDASLYEDVANPDASFVRVVDTQSPVAVIQSMSFDKIDAGVTPYVVIDGASEVQITAGQATATEPVQPATFYSFVVGADGTSALVVDKITRNPAQADVTFYNLSDIASVDLYVPEAKAIAIEGVKPSSGGAVALKAPLTLDFEVRDGETVVATVPAVDLKRREGVAVVLSGTAGSYSATVTPNALAR
;
A
#
# COMPACT_ATOMS: atom_id res chain seq x y z
N MET A 1 -81.74 -55.58 16.99
CA MET A 1 -81.85 -54.13 17.24
C MET A 1 -80.43 -53.57 17.18
N THR A 2 -80.02 -52.59 16.40
CA THR A 2 -80.60 -51.79 15.31
C THR A 2 -79.38 -51.12 14.65
N ARG A 3 -79.41 -50.96 13.32
CA ARG A 3 -78.34 -50.43 12.46
C ARG A 3 -77.93 -48.99 12.78
N THR A 4 -76.68 -48.62 12.48
CA THR A 4 -76.39 -47.33 11.82
C THR A 4 -75.03 -47.33 11.08
N HIS A 5 -75.10 -46.96 9.80
CA HIS A 5 -73.99 -46.70 8.87
C HIS A 5 -73.56 -45.22 8.92
N LYS A 6 -72.41 -44.93 8.24
CA LYS A 6 -71.85 -43.65 7.75
C LYS A 6 -70.63 -43.16 8.58
N ALA A 7 -69.57 -42.59 8.03
CA ALA A 7 -69.15 -42.34 6.65
C ALA A 7 -67.65 -41.96 6.67
N LEU A 8 -66.94 -42.36 5.61
CA LEU A 8 -66.00 -41.59 4.78
C LEU A 8 -65.43 -40.27 5.35
N THR A 9 -64.09 -40.13 5.44
CA THR A 9 -63.35 -38.95 4.95
C THR A 9 -61.86 -39.30 4.77
N PHE A 10 -61.36 -39.08 3.56
CA PHE A 10 -59.96 -39.16 3.13
C PHE A 10 -59.33 -37.78 3.37
N ILE A 11 -58.21 -37.68 4.09
CA ILE A 11 -57.37 -36.47 4.12
C ILE A 11 -55.94 -36.90 3.82
N ALA A 12 -55.49 -36.60 2.59
CA ALA A 12 -54.11 -36.66 2.18
C ALA A 12 -53.41 -35.38 2.67
N ALA A 13 -52.46 -35.52 3.61
CA ALA A 13 -51.61 -34.42 4.06
C ALA A 13 -50.29 -34.44 3.27
N SER A 14 -50.19 -33.59 2.26
CA SER A 14 -48.97 -33.31 1.51
C SER A 14 -48.03 -32.46 2.36
N ALA A 15 -46.97 -33.07 2.92
CA ALA A 15 -45.91 -32.35 3.63
C ALA A 15 -44.93 -31.75 2.61
N THR A 16 -45.09 -30.47 2.28
CA THR A 16 -44.15 -29.70 1.47
C THR A 16 -42.92 -29.33 2.31
N LEU A 17 -41.75 -29.68 1.79
CA LEU A 17 -40.42 -29.34 2.28
C LEU A 17 -40.24 -27.82 2.39
N ALA A 18 -40.02 -27.31 3.60
CA ALA A 18 -39.58 -25.93 3.80
C ALA A 18 -38.04 -25.88 3.65
N SER A 19 -37.57 -25.60 2.44
CA SER A 19 -36.19 -25.19 2.22
C SER A 19 -35.99 -23.81 2.86
N VAL A 20 -35.19 -23.77 3.92
CA VAL A 20 -34.62 -22.54 4.49
C VAL A 20 -33.71 -21.92 3.44
N ALA A 21 -34.23 -20.94 2.71
CA ALA A 21 -33.43 -20.08 1.86
C ALA A 21 -32.59 -19.16 2.76
N PHE A 22 -31.30 -19.47 2.89
CA PHE A 22 -30.33 -18.48 3.34
C PHE A 22 -30.23 -17.42 2.25
N ALA A 23 -30.77 -16.23 2.52
CA ALA A 23 -30.54 -15.06 1.71
C ALA A 23 -29.03 -14.78 1.70
N GLN A 24 -28.37 -15.19 0.62
CA GLN A 24 -27.02 -14.75 0.27
C GLN A 24 -27.16 -13.33 -0.31
N ASP A 25 -27.45 -12.33 0.52
CA ASP A 25 -27.13 -10.94 0.19
C ASP A 25 -25.63 -10.75 0.39
N ALA A 26 -24.86 -11.48 -0.41
CA ALA A 26 -23.44 -11.28 -0.57
C ALA A 26 -23.27 -10.02 -1.43
N SER A 27 -23.19 -8.88 -0.74
CA SER A 27 -22.60 -7.60 -1.16
C SER A 27 -22.64 -7.31 -2.66
N LEU A 28 -23.74 -6.74 -3.13
CA LEU A 28 -23.93 -6.28 -4.51
C LEU A 28 -23.17 -4.98 -4.85
N TYR A 29 -22.40 -4.46 -3.89
CA TYR A 29 -21.59 -3.26 -4.05
C TYR A 29 -20.15 -3.63 -3.70
N GLU A 30 -19.25 -3.51 -4.68
CA GLU A 30 -17.83 -3.38 -4.37
C GLU A 30 -17.71 -2.18 -3.43
N ASP A 31 -17.03 -2.36 -2.30
CA ASP A 31 -16.80 -1.28 -1.34
C ASP A 31 -15.93 -0.24 -2.04
N VAL A 32 -16.56 0.79 -2.60
CA VAL A 32 -15.86 1.87 -3.27
C VAL A 32 -15.10 2.60 -2.17
N ALA A 33 -13.78 2.46 -2.18
CA ALA A 33 -12.91 3.10 -1.20
C ALA A 33 -13.34 4.56 -0.97
N ASN A 34 -13.65 4.88 0.29
CA ASN A 34 -14.10 6.21 0.67
C ASN A 34 -13.11 7.26 0.13
N PRO A 35 -13.56 8.25 -0.69
CA PRO A 35 -12.65 9.25 -1.25
C PRO A 35 -11.95 10.09 -0.18
N ASP A 36 -12.54 10.17 1.02
CA ASP A 36 -11.98 10.90 2.16
C ASP A 36 -11.09 10.03 3.06
N ALA A 37 -10.88 8.75 2.73
CA ALA A 37 -9.94 7.91 3.46
C ALA A 37 -8.50 8.43 3.31
N SER A 38 -7.69 8.21 4.34
CA SER A 38 -6.25 8.35 4.26
C SER A 38 -5.61 7.00 3.94
N PHE A 39 -4.38 7.02 3.42
CA PHE A 39 -3.69 5.83 2.95
C PHE A 39 -2.32 5.77 3.62
N VAL A 40 -2.02 4.72 4.37
CA VAL A 40 -0.81 4.65 5.19
C VAL A 40 -0.05 3.37 4.88
N ARG A 41 1.25 3.46 4.66
CA ARG A 41 2.15 2.30 4.55
C ARG A 41 3.38 2.44 5.45
N VAL A 42 4.11 1.35 5.61
CA VAL A 42 5.43 1.33 6.22
C VAL A 42 6.50 1.13 5.13
N VAL A 43 7.61 1.86 5.28
CA VAL A 43 8.83 1.67 4.50
C VAL A 43 9.97 1.38 5.48
N ASP A 44 10.36 0.11 5.58
CA ASP A 44 11.37 -0.39 6.53
C ASP A 44 12.08 -1.61 5.91
N THR A 45 13.42 -1.54 5.82
CA THR A 45 14.26 -2.63 5.29
C THR A 45 14.97 -3.44 6.37
N GLN A 46 14.85 -3.03 7.64
CA GLN A 46 15.47 -3.66 8.80
C GLN A 46 14.52 -4.62 9.52
N SER A 47 13.21 -4.37 9.47
CA SER A 47 12.18 -5.27 10.02
C SER A 47 11.38 -5.96 8.92
N PRO A 48 11.13 -7.27 9.03
CA PRO A 48 10.19 -7.96 8.16
C PRO A 48 8.73 -7.78 8.60
N VAL A 49 8.47 -7.13 9.74
CA VAL A 49 7.13 -7.00 10.34
C VAL A 49 6.73 -5.54 10.51
N ALA A 50 5.48 -5.25 10.15
CA ALA A 50 4.81 -3.97 10.40
C ALA A 50 3.36 -4.18 10.83
N VAL A 51 2.84 -3.23 11.61
CA VAL A 51 1.43 -3.15 12.00
C VAL A 51 0.94 -1.73 11.75
N ILE A 52 -0.18 -1.59 11.04
CA ILE A 52 -0.85 -0.31 10.80
C ILE A 52 -2.28 -0.49 11.31
N GLN A 53 -2.60 0.16 12.44
CA GLN A 53 -3.81 -0.09 13.23
C GLN A 53 -3.97 -1.57 13.59
N SER A 54 -4.97 -2.25 13.03
CA SER A 54 -5.24 -3.68 13.22
C SER A 54 -4.63 -4.55 12.13
N MET A 55 -4.09 -3.95 11.06
CA MET A 55 -3.54 -4.69 9.93
C MET A 55 -2.08 -5.03 10.18
N SER A 56 -1.76 -6.32 10.13
CA SER A 56 -0.42 -6.83 10.37
C SER A 56 0.19 -7.39 9.08
N PHE A 57 1.45 -7.04 8.84
CA PHE A 57 2.29 -7.59 7.79
C PHE A 57 3.40 -8.38 8.47
N ASP A 58 3.44 -9.69 8.27
CA ASP A 58 4.50 -10.58 8.76
C ASP A 58 5.68 -10.71 7.77
N LYS A 59 5.52 -10.09 6.60
CA LYS A 59 6.54 -9.94 5.57
C LYS A 59 6.37 -8.59 4.86
N ILE A 60 7.45 -7.83 4.78
CA ILE A 60 7.53 -6.60 3.99
C ILE A 60 8.43 -6.86 2.77
N ASP A 61 7.83 -7.09 1.61
CA ASP A 61 8.59 -7.35 0.38
C ASP A 61 9.39 -6.10 -0.03
N ALA A 62 10.69 -6.28 -0.23
CA ALA A 62 11.63 -5.22 -0.62
C ALA A 62 11.57 -3.95 0.27
N GLY A 63 11.05 -4.09 1.49
CA GLY A 63 10.97 -3.04 2.50
C GLY A 63 9.80 -2.06 2.36
N VAL A 64 8.78 -2.37 1.55
CA VAL A 64 7.57 -1.54 1.41
C VAL A 64 6.30 -2.37 1.63
N THR A 65 5.41 -1.92 2.54
CA THR A 65 4.07 -2.52 2.64
C THR A 65 3.13 -1.93 1.58
N PRO A 66 2.05 -2.63 1.19
CA PRO A 66 0.91 -1.98 0.57
C PRO A 66 0.36 -0.85 1.47
N TYR A 67 -0.31 0.12 0.86
CA TYR A 67 -1.06 1.14 1.59
C TYR A 67 -2.32 0.55 2.20
N VAL A 68 -2.48 0.76 3.49
CA VAL A 68 -3.69 0.48 4.25
C VAL A 68 -4.63 1.67 4.15
N VAL A 69 -5.89 1.40 3.84
CA VAL A 69 -6.95 2.41 3.83
C VAL A 69 -7.39 2.67 5.26
N ILE A 70 -7.30 3.93 5.68
CA ILE A 70 -7.67 4.40 7.01
C ILE A 70 -8.89 5.32 6.85
N ASP A 71 -10.06 4.78 7.18
CA ASP A 71 -11.34 5.48 7.04
C ASP A 71 -11.80 6.07 8.38
N GLY A 72 -12.21 7.34 8.37
CA GLY A 72 -12.80 8.04 9.52
C GLY A 72 -11.87 8.35 10.69
N ALA A 73 -10.60 7.94 10.67
CA ALA A 73 -9.63 8.22 11.74
C ALA A 73 -8.77 9.45 11.43
N SER A 74 -8.53 10.29 12.45
CA SER A 74 -7.62 11.45 12.36
C SER A 74 -6.18 11.12 12.77
N GLU A 75 -5.97 9.94 13.36
CA GLU A 75 -4.67 9.45 13.79
C GLU A 75 -4.57 7.95 13.49
N VAL A 76 -3.34 7.48 13.28
CA VAL A 76 -3.04 6.08 12.96
C VAL A 76 -1.94 5.58 13.89
N GLN A 77 -2.16 4.44 14.54
CA GLN A 77 -1.10 3.74 15.26
C GLN A 77 -0.29 2.90 14.27
N ILE A 78 1.03 3.10 14.24
CA ILE A 78 1.95 2.40 13.35
C ILE A 78 3.04 1.75 14.19
N THR A 79 3.39 0.51 13.86
CA THR A 79 4.57 -0.19 14.38
C THR A 79 5.38 -0.76 13.22
N ALA A 80 6.68 -0.51 13.21
CA ALA A 80 7.63 -1.01 12.23
C ALA A 80 8.91 -1.43 12.96
N GLY A 81 9.12 -2.74 13.09
CA GLY A 81 10.18 -3.27 13.94
C GLY A 81 10.06 -2.78 15.39
N GLN A 82 11.04 -2.01 15.83
CA GLN A 82 11.08 -1.42 17.19
C GLN A 82 10.46 -0.01 17.25
N ALA A 83 10.15 0.60 16.12
CA ALA A 83 9.53 1.93 16.06
C ALA A 83 8.01 1.78 16.24
N THR A 84 7.44 2.51 17.18
CA THR A 84 5.99 2.63 17.37
C THR A 84 5.63 4.10 17.52
N ALA A 85 4.63 4.54 16.76
CA ALA A 85 4.16 5.92 16.77
C ALA A 85 2.63 5.97 16.63
N THR A 86 2.04 7.08 17.10
CA THR A 86 0.68 7.49 16.76
C THR A 86 0.80 8.78 15.99
N GLU A 87 0.42 8.75 14.72
CA GLU A 87 0.69 9.83 13.76
C GLU A 87 -0.63 10.46 13.27
N PRO A 88 -0.71 11.79 13.15
CA PRO A 88 -1.88 12.44 12.59
C PRO A 88 -1.98 12.19 11.08
N VAL A 89 -3.18 11.92 10.60
CA VAL A 89 -3.48 11.71 9.18
C VAL A 89 -4.61 12.61 8.71
N GLN A 90 -4.50 13.05 7.47
CA GLN A 90 -5.50 13.88 6.82
C GLN A 90 -6.26 13.08 5.76
N PRO A 91 -7.55 13.35 5.57
CA PRO A 91 -8.34 12.79 4.47
C PRO A 91 -7.66 12.91 3.11
N ALA A 92 -7.91 11.93 2.23
CA ALA A 92 -7.45 11.89 0.85
C ALA A 92 -5.91 12.00 0.66
N THR A 93 -5.13 11.67 1.69
CA THR A 93 -3.66 11.83 1.69
C THR A 93 -2.97 10.48 1.83
N PHE A 94 -1.87 10.31 1.08
CA PHE A 94 -0.98 9.15 1.18
C PHE A 94 0.19 9.45 2.10
N TYR A 95 0.49 8.51 2.98
CA TYR A 95 1.56 8.58 3.95
C TYR A 95 2.42 7.33 3.92
N SER A 96 3.73 7.54 4.08
CA SER A 96 4.71 6.50 4.34
C SER A 96 5.37 6.74 5.68
N PHE A 97 5.27 5.79 6.59
CA PHE A 97 6.08 5.76 7.80
C PHE A 97 7.43 5.15 7.46
N VAL A 98 8.44 6.00 7.33
CA VAL A 98 9.77 5.62 6.85
C VAL A 98 10.69 5.41 8.04
N VAL A 99 11.35 4.25 8.11
CA VAL A 99 12.33 3.91 9.14
C VAL A 99 13.72 3.88 8.51
N GLY A 100 14.58 4.83 8.87
CA GLY A 100 15.95 4.92 8.36
C GLY A 100 16.91 3.93 8.99
N ALA A 101 18.12 3.83 8.43
CA ALA A 101 19.15 2.92 8.88
C ALA A 101 19.57 3.08 10.35
N ASP A 102 19.45 4.29 10.90
CA ASP A 102 19.76 4.60 12.30
C ASP A 102 18.59 4.32 13.26
N GLY A 103 17.49 3.78 12.76
CA GLY A 103 16.26 3.52 13.50
C GLY A 103 15.40 4.77 13.74
N THR A 104 15.78 5.93 13.22
CA THR A 104 14.89 7.10 13.23
C THR A 104 13.73 6.88 12.28
N SER A 105 12.57 7.42 12.63
CA SER A 105 11.36 7.29 11.83
C SER A 105 10.68 8.62 11.59
N ALA A 106 10.03 8.76 10.44
CA ALA A 106 9.19 9.91 10.13
C ALA A 106 7.96 9.51 9.31
N LEU A 107 6.85 10.21 9.54
CA LEU A 107 5.69 10.17 8.65
C LEU A 107 5.89 11.13 7.47
N VAL A 108 6.03 10.58 6.27
CA VAL A 108 6.25 11.31 5.03
C VAL A 108 4.95 11.38 4.25
N VAL A 109 4.61 12.56 3.71
CA VAL A 109 3.50 12.73 2.78
C VAL A 109 3.94 12.36 1.36
N ASP A 110 3.29 11.36 0.80
CA ASP A 110 3.52 10.95 -0.59
C ASP A 110 2.59 11.75 -1.50
N LYS A 111 3.17 12.62 -2.32
CA LYS A 111 2.43 13.48 -3.27
C LYS A 111 1.97 12.69 -4.51
N ILE A 112 1.22 11.62 -4.28
CA ILE A 112 0.63 10.77 -5.31
C ILE A 112 -0.49 11.53 -6.02
N THR A 113 -0.44 11.60 -7.35
CA THR A 113 -1.39 12.37 -8.16
C THR A 113 -2.50 11.51 -8.77
N ARG A 114 -2.27 10.20 -8.95
CA ARG A 114 -3.17 9.25 -9.62
C ARG A 114 -3.63 9.71 -11.00
N ASN A 115 -2.77 10.38 -11.75
CA ASN A 115 -3.10 10.85 -13.10
C ASN A 115 -3.29 9.66 -14.07
N PRO A 116 -4.38 9.65 -14.86
CA PRO A 116 -4.70 8.53 -15.76
C PRO A 116 -3.68 8.26 -16.87
N ALA A 117 -2.79 9.20 -17.17
CA ALA A 117 -1.75 9.09 -18.21
C ALA A 117 -0.33 8.91 -17.64
N GLN A 118 -0.18 8.84 -16.31
CA GLN A 118 1.11 8.80 -15.64
C GLN A 118 1.20 7.60 -14.70
N ALA A 119 2.43 7.32 -14.26
CA ALA A 119 2.73 6.48 -13.12
C ALA A 119 3.32 7.34 -12.00
N ASP A 120 2.88 7.15 -10.76
CA ASP A 120 3.47 7.84 -9.61
C ASP A 120 4.70 7.06 -9.11
N VAL A 121 5.87 7.69 -9.13
CA VAL A 121 7.11 7.14 -8.59
C VAL A 121 7.37 7.78 -7.24
N THR A 122 7.52 6.95 -6.22
CA THR A 122 7.96 7.35 -4.87
C THR A 122 9.38 6.89 -4.64
N PHE A 123 10.17 7.68 -3.91
CA PHE A 123 11.55 7.35 -3.57
C PHE A 123 11.84 7.63 -2.11
N TYR A 124 12.49 6.70 -1.42
CA TYR A 124 12.84 6.80 -0.01
C TYR A 124 14.32 6.56 0.23
N ASN A 125 14.90 7.36 1.12
CA ASN A 125 16.28 7.20 1.57
C ASN A 125 16.29 6.60 2.99
N LEU A 126 16.53 5.29 3.08
CA LEU A 126 16.73 4.57 4.34
C LEU A 126 18.22 4.35 4.62
N SER A 127 19.12 5.04 3.92
CA SER A 127 20.57 4.93 4.11
C SER A 127 21.10 5.97 5.10
N ASP A 128 22.40 5.90 5.38
CA ASP A 128 23.15 6.92 6.14
C ASP A 128 23.67 8.09 5.25
N ILE A 129 23.34 8.13 3.96
CA ILE A 129 23.70 9.25 3.08
C ILE A 129 22.82 10.47 3.38
N ALA A 130 23.45 11.60 3.68
CA ALA A 130 22.77 12.83 4.13
C ALA A 130 21.71 13.38 3.16
N SER A 131 21.87 13.14 1.87
CA SER A 131 20.91 13.51 0.82
C SER A 131 21.21 12.75 -0.46
N VAL A 132 20.18 12.23 -1.12
CA VAL A 132 20.33 11.54 -2.42
C VAL A 132 19.26 11.97 -3.41
N ASP A 133 19.60 11.86 -4.69
CA ASP A 133 18.71 12.14 -5.81
C ASP A 133 18.29 10.84 -6.49
N LEU A 134 17.04 10.78 -6.96
CA LEU A 134 16.60 9.80 -7.95
C LEU A 134 16.75 10.42 -9.34
N TYR A 135 17.64 9.86 -10.14
CA TYR A 135 17.99 10.35 -11.47
C TYR A 135 17.50 9.38 -12.56
N VAL A 136 17.08 9.93 -13.70
CA VAL A 136 16.67 9.18 -14.90
C VAL A 136 17.69 9.43 -16.01
N PRO A 137 18.57 8.45 -16.31
CA PRO A 137 19.65 8.61 -17.29
C PRO A 137 19.19 8.97 -18.69
N GLU A 138 18.11 8.36 -19.17
CA GLU A 138 17.57 8.54 -20.52
C GLU A 138 17.01 9.96 -20.72
N ALA A 139 16.48 10.54 -19.65
CA ALA A 139 15.99 11.93 -19.63
C ALA A 139 17.08 12.95 -19.30
N LYS A 140 18.25 12.48 -18.83
CA LYS A 140 19.34 13.29 -18.28
C LYS A 140 18.87 14.26 -17.20
N ALA A 141 17.93 13.82 -16.35
CA ALA A 141 17.23 14.68 -15.42
C ALA A 141 17.09 14.04 -14.03
N ILE A 142 17.13 14.88 -13.01
CA ILE A 142 16.77 14.49 -11.64
C ILE A 142 15.24 14.41 -11.59
N ALA A 143 14.72 13.25 -11.22
CA ALA A 143 13.28 13.01 -11.05
C ALA A 143 12.81 13.42 -9.66
N ILE A 144 13.60 13.13 -8.62
CA ILE A 144 13.36 13.52 -7.23
C ILE A 144 14.70 13.98 -6.64
N GLU A 145 14.75 15.21 -6.15
CA GLU A 145 15.98 15.83 -5.63
C GLU A 145 15.99 15.85 -4.10
N GLY A 146 17.17 15.69 -3.51
CA GLY A 146 17.44 16.11 -2.14
C GLY A 146 16.79 15.25 -1.04
N VAL A 147 16.63 13.94 -1.27
CA VAL A 147 15.96 13.05 -0.31
C VAL A 147 16.88 12.73 0.85
N LYS A 148 16.58 13.33 2.01
CA LYS A 148 17.29 13.14 3.28
C LYS A 148 17.02 11.76 3.90
N PRO A 149 17.87 11.30 4.84
CA PRO A 149 17.60 10.09 5.63
C PRO A 149 16.22 10.11 6.26
N SER A 150 15.60 8.92 6.33
CA SER A 150 14.27 8.69 6.92
C SER A 150 13.18 9.55 6.29
N SER A 151 13.33 9.87 5.00
CA SER A 151 12.41 10.72 4.24
C SER A 151 12.17 10.15 2.84
N GLY A 152 11.28 10.80 2.10
CA GLY A 152 10.96 10.44 0.73
C GLY A 152 10.40 11.59 -0.10
N GLY A 153 10.22 11.31 -1.39
CA GLY A 153 9.61 12.20 -2.35
C GLY A 153 8.77 11.42 -3.37
N ALA A 154 7.98 12.15 -4.14
CA ALA A 154 7.13 11.57 -5.18
C ALA A 154 7.12 12.44 -6.45
N VAL A 155 7.03 11.80 -7.61
CA VAL A 155 6.89 12.45 -8.91
C VAL A 155 6.00 11.62 -9.83
N ALA A 156 5.15 12.29 -10.61
CA ALA A 156 4.34 11.65 -11.63
C ALA A 156 5.06 11.66 -12.98
N LEU A 157 5.40 10.49 -13.50
CA LEU A 157 6.10 10.32 -14.78
C LEU A 157 5.14 9.82 -15.87
N LYS A 158 5.40 10.19 -17.12
CA LYS A 158 4.59 9.73 -18.26
C LYS A 158 4.60 8.20 -18.36
N ALA A 159 3.47 7.60 -18.71
CA ALA A 159 3.34 6.16 -18.89
C ALA A 159 2.46 5.80 -20.11
N PRO A 160 2.60 4.60 -20.72
CA PRO A 160 3.53 3.54 -20.35
C PRO A 160 4.94 3.75 -20.93
N LEU A 161 5.95 3.32 -20.19
CA LEU A 161 7.35 3.23 -20.63
C LEU A 161 8.17 2.47 -19.58
N THR A 162 9.38 2.05 -19.95
CA THR A 162 10.34 1.42 -19.05
C THR A 162 11.53 2.36 -18.90
N LEU A 163 11.98 2.62 -17.66
CA LEU A 163 13.13 3.48 -17.36
C LEU A 163 14.14 2.76 -16.48
N ASP A 164 15.40 3.11 -16.64
CA ASP A 164 16.40 2.92 -15.62
C ASP A 164 16.36 4.09 -14.63
N PHE A 165 16.62 3.79 -13.36
CA PHE A 165 16.85 4.80 -12.33
C PHE A 165 18.24 4.65 -11.73
N GLU A 166 18.87 5.78 -11.44
CA GLU A 166 20.09 5.85 -10.66
C GLU A 166 19.80 6.61 -9.36
N VAL A 167 20.29 6.09 -8.25
CA VAL A 167 20.35 6.82 -6.99
C VAL A 167 21.71 7.47 -6.90
N ARG A 168 21.76 8.78 -6.70
CA ARG A 168 22.99 9.57 -6.72
C ARG A 168 23.23 10.33 -5.42
N ASP A 169 24.48 10.34 -4.98
CA ASP A 169 25.03 11.28 -4.00
C ASP A 169 25.87 12.32 -4.76
N GLY A 170 25.23 13.46 -5.07
CA GLY A 170 25.76 14.44 -6.02
C GLY A 170 25.99 13.82 -7.41
N GLU A 171 27.25 13.76 -7.85
CA GLU A 171 27.62 13.17 -9.14
C GLU A 171 27.88 11.65 -9.06
N THR A 172 27.97 11.09 -7.85
CA THR A 172 28.32 9.68 -7.65
C THR A 172 27.07 8.81 -7.70
N VAL A 173 27.04 7.82 -8.58
CA VAL A 173 25.99 6.79 -8.59
C VAL A 173 26.27 5.80 -7.47
N VAL A 174 25.34 5.70 -6.51
CA VAL A 174 25.46 4.81 -5.33
C VAL A 174 24.65 3.52 -5.49
N ALA A 175 23.59 3.54 -6.29
CA ALA A 175 22.80 2.36 -6.63
C ALA A 175 22.07 2.56 -7.96
N THR A 176 21.68 1.47 -8.61
CA THR A 176 20.87 1.51 -9.85
C THR A 176 19.69 0.57 -9.74
N VAL A 177 18.59 0.95 -10.40
CA VAL A 177 17.38 0.13 -10.55
C VAL A 177 17.05 0.08 -12.03
N PRO A 178 17.47 -0.97 -12.74
CA PRO A 178 17.25 -1.06 -14.18
C PRO A 178 15.82 -1.52 -14.49
N ALA A 179 15.35 -1.16 -15.68
CA ALA A 179 14.17 -1.71 -16.32
C ALA A 179 12.89 -1.63 -15.46
N VAL A 180 12.61 -0.47 -14.86
CA VAL A 180 11.38 -0.24 -14.11
C VAL A 180 10.23 0.03 -15.05
N ASP A 181 9.26 -0.89 -15.09
CA ASP A 181 8.05 -0.76 -15.89
C ASP A 181 7.06 0.22 -15.26
N LEU A 182 6.88 1.37 -15.92
CA LEU A 182 5.89 2.37 -15.52
C LEU A 182 4.59 2.15 -16.29
N LYS A 183 3.53 1.81 -15.56
CA LYS A 183 2.19 1.60 -16.11
C LYS A 183 1.25 2.74 -15.71
N ARG A 184 0.34 3.10 -16.61
CA ARG A 184 -0.65 4.16 -16.34
C ARG A 184 -1.51 3.79 -15.14
N ARG A 185 -1.77 4.77 -14.27
CA ARG A 185 -2.59 4.62 -13.04
C ARG A 185 -2.00 3.68 -11.99
N GLU A 186 -0.80 3.18 -12.21
CA GLU A 186 -0.04 2.44 -11.22
C GLU A 186 1.06 3.34 -10.68
N GLY A 187 1.79 2.84 -9.69
CA GLY A 187 2.97 3.52 -9.20
C GLY A 187 4.02 2.53 -8.75
N VAL A 188 5.20 3.02 -8.45
CA VAL A 188 6.28 2.23 -7.87
C VAL A 188 6.91 2.99 -6.71
N ALA A 189 7.41 2.25 -5.74
CA ALA A 189 8.28 2.72 -4.68
C ALA A 189 9.70 2.24 -4.94
N VAL A 190 10.63 3.17 -5.03
CA VAL A 190 12.06 2.92 -5.04
C VAL A 190 12.59 3.17 -3.63
N VAL A 191 13.36 2.24 -3.09
CA VAL A 191 13.91 2.34 -1.73
C VAL A 191 15.41 2.20 -1.79
N LEU A 192 16.14 3.23 -1.41
CA LEU A 192 17.57 3.13 -1.13
C LEU A 192 17.77 2.64 0.30
N SER A 193 18.61 1.62 0.48
CA SER A 193 19.03 1.12 1.79
C SER A 193 20.52 0.82 1.81
N GLY A 194 21.10 0.75 3.00
CA GLY A 194 22.50 0.44 3.20
C GLY A 194 23.22 1.46 4.08
N THR A 195 24.42 1.12 4.52
CA THR A 195 25.25 1.98 5.37
C THR A 195 26.73 1.79 5.02
N ALA A 196 27.56 2.75 5.43
CA ALA A 196 29.01 2.65 5.37
C ALA A 196 29.56 2.32 3.97
N GLY A 197 28.97 2.92 2.92
CA GLY A 197 29.43 2.76 1.54
C GLY A 197 28.90 1.53 0.79
N SER A 198 28.08 0.69 1.43
CA SER A 198 27.42 -0.45 0.78
C SER A 198 25.93 -0.17 0.64
N TYR A 199 25.51 0.23 -0.55
CA TYR A 199 24.13 0.64 -0.83
C TYR A 199 23.46 -0.26 -1.87
N SER A 200 22.14 -0.40 -1.73
CA SER A 200 21.31 -1.08 -2.70
C SER A 200 19.98 -0.36 -2.85
N ALA A 201 19.40 -0.42 -4.05
CA ALA A 201 18.09 0.11 -4.31
C ALA A 201 17.14 -1.01 -4.75
N THR A 202 15.93 -1.02 -4.19
CA THR A 202 14.87 -1.95 -4.56
C THR A 202 13.70 -1.20 -5.17
N VAL A 203 12.85 -1.91 -5.91
CA VAL A 203 11.62 -1.35 -6.47
C VAL A 203 10.44 -2.27 -6.18
N THR A 204 9.29 -1.70 -5.83
CA THR A 204 8.05 -2.44 -5.56
C THR A 204 6.86 -1.66 -6.10
N PRO A 205 5.83 -2.32 -6.67
CA PRO A 205 4.61 -1.64 -7.06
C PRO A 205 3.93 -0.94 -5.88
N ASN A 206 3.40 0.26 -6.10
CA ASN A 206 2.49 0.91 -5.17
C ASN A 206 1.15 0.16 -5.20
N ALA A 207 0.90 -0.63 -4.15
CA ALA A 207 -0.31 -1.41 -4.00
C ALA A 207 -1.19 -0.86 -2.86
N LEU A 208 -2.49 -1.11 -2.92
CA LEU A 208 -3.39 -1.02 -1.77
C LEU A 208 -3.48 -2.39 -1.12
N ALA A 209 -3.52 -2.42 0.21
CA ALA A 209 -3.85 -3.61 0.97
C ALA A 209 -5.29 -4.05 0.63
N ARG A 210 -5.49 -5.36 0.55
CA ARG A 210 -6.79 -5.99 0.28
C ARG A 210 -7.32 -6.66 1.54
#